data_AF-A0A4P6MHK1-F1
#
_entry.id   AF-A0A4P6MHK1-F1
#
_cell.length_a   1.000
_cell.length_b   1.000
_cell.length_c   1.000
_cell.angle_alpha   90.00
_cell.angle_beta   90.00
_cell.angle_gamma   90.00
#
_symmetry.space_group_name_H-M   'P 1'
#
loop_
_entity.id
_entity.type
_entity.pdbx_description
1 polymer ?
#
loop_
_entity_poly.entity_id
_entity_poly.type
_entity_poly.pdbx_seq_one_letter_code
_entity_poly.pdbx_strand_id
1 'polypeptide(L)'
;MDRNHETILENAQQEVDYVKDYLDDLAAEEETRKLWRAWFGVLTHYVNAVSALRRATSCGASKGWSDNLKNEQKQDEWLRFAFQARDAANHVFESKRHTEPRRASVGVISMSNAAHVHISDYTELDHEGNVVTRYSGALDVADGRYTHGTFPRDKVEEHEHQLVLTEVKTRSGTYAPPKTESTGTQQAIEIGNYLLDWLRQKLFEAQNLAEQDRKKNR
;
A
#
# COMPACT_ATOMS: atom_id res chain seq x y z
N MET A 1 -30.88 -19.98 14.66
CA MET A 1 -29.48 -19.58 14.95
C MET A 1 -29.07 -18.40 14.05
N ASP A 2 -30.02 -17.68 13.44
CA ASP A 2 -29.79 -16.97 12.17
C ASP A 2 -29.39 -15.49 12.29
N ARG A 3 -29.86 -14.79 13.33
CA ARG A 3 -29.58 -13.34 13.49
C ARG A 3 -28.09 -13.01 13.65
N ASN A 4 -27.31 -13.91 14.26
CA ASN A 4 -25.89 -13.66 14.49
C ASN A 4 -25.07 -13.80 13.20
N HIS A 5 -25.47 -14.70 12.29
CA HIS A 5 -24.74 -14.93 11.04
C HIS A 5 -24.92 -13.76 10.05
N GLU A 6 -26.15 -13.25 9.94
CA GLU A 6 -26.49 -12.06 9.15
C GLU A 6 -25.68 -10.84 9.59
N THR A 7 -25.70 -10.52 10.88
CA THR A 7 -24.95 -9.37 11.41
C THR A 7 -23.44 -9.53 11.20
N ILE A 8 -22.89 -10.74 11.22
CA ILE A 8 -21.45 -10.96 10.96
C ILE A 8 -21.12 -10.75 9.48
N LEU A 9 -22.00 -11.15 8.55
CA LEU A 9 -21.79 -10.89 7.11
C LEU A 9 -21.95 -9.41 6.75
N GLU A 10 -22.87 -8.69 7.39
CA GLU A 10 -22.99 -7.23 7.27
C GLU A 10 -21.72 -6.54 7.75
N ASN A 11 -21.16 -6.98 8.90
CA ASN A 11 -19.87 -6.49 9.36
C ASN A 11 -18.75 -6.78 8.36
N ALA A 12 -18.73 -7.98 7.76
CA ALA A 12 -17.74 -8.30 6.74
C ALA A 12 -17.85 -7.37 5.53
N GLN A 13 -19.06 -7.10 5.03
CA GLN A 13 -19.30 -6.14 3.95
C GLN A 13 -18.80 -4.74 4.31
N GLN A 14 -19.12 -4.26 5.51
CA GLN A 14 -18.66 -2.95 5.97
C GLN A 14 -17.13 -2.83 5.99
N GLU A 15 -16.43 -3.88 6.43
CA GLU A 15 -14.97 -3.91 6.42
C GLU A 15 -14.42 -3.93 4.98
N VAL A 16 -15.08 -4.59 4.02
CA VAL A 16 -14.71 -4.54 2.60
C VAL A 16 -14.90 -3.13 2.02
N ASP A 17 -15.98 -2.45 2.40
CA ASP A 17 -16.23 -1.07 1.96
C ASP A 17 -15.16 -0.12 2.52
N TYR A 18 -14.75 -0.29 3.78
CA TYR A 18 -13.63 0.50 4.33
C TYR A 18 -12.30 0.23 3.64
N VAL A 19 -12.02 -1.01 3.19
CA VAL A 19 -10.82 -1.28 2.37
C VAL A 19 -10.85 -0.41 1.11
N LYS A 20 -11.99 -0.32 0.44
CA LYS A 20 -12.15 0.54 -0.74
C LYS A 20 -11.94 2.01 -0.40
N ASP A 21 -12.58 2.52 0.65
CA ASP A 21 -12.47 3.94 1.03
C ASP A 21 -11.01 4.32 1.33
N TYR A 22 -10.27 3.48 2.05
CA TYR A 22 -8.85 3.72 2.32
C TYR A 22 -7.96 3.55 1.09
N LEU A 23 -8.37 2.77 0.09
CA LEU A 23 -7.66 2.72 -1.20
C LEU A 23 -7.88 3.98 -2.02
N ASP A 24 -9.11 4.49 -2.03
CA ASP A 24 -9.43 5.76 -2.66
C ASP A 24 -8.64 6.91 -2.00
N ASP A 25 -8.55 6.93 -0.67
CA ASP A 25 -7.69 7.85 0.08
C ASP A 25 -6.20 7.68 -0.28
N LEU A 26 -5.70 6.44 -0.36
CA LEU A 26 -4.30 6.16 -0.70
C LEU A 26 -3.94 6.66 -2.11
N ALA A 27 -4.87 6.58 -3.06
CA ALA A 27 -4.69 7.05 -4.43
C ALA A 27 -4.77 8.57 -4.57
N ALA A 28 -5.48 9.25 -3.68
CA ALA A 28 -5.70 10.70 -3.73
C ALA A 28 -4.71 11.50 -2.86
N GLU A 29 -3.99 10.84 -1.95
CA GLU A 29 -3.20 11.52 -0.93
C GLU A 29 -1.75 11.80 -1.38
N GLU A 30 -1.27 12.99 -1.06
CA GLU A 30 0.10 13.41 -1.36
C GLU A 30 0.93 13.62 -0.08
N GLU A 31 0.35 13.53 1.11
CA GLU A 31 1.07 13.70 2.37
C GLU A 31 1.56 12.35 2.92
N THR A 32 2.87 12.23 3.14
CA THR A 32 3.54 11.08 3.77
C THR A 32 2.77 10.44 4.93
N ARG A 33 2.33 11.23 5.92
CA ARG A 33 1.66 10.69 7.12
C ARG A 33 0.30 10.09 6.78
N LYS A 34 -0.42 10.71 5.87
CA LYS A 34 -1.75 10.28 5.45
C LYS A 34 -1.67 9.10 4.49
N LEU A 35 -0.67 9.04 3.60
CA LEU A 35 -0.33 7.84 2.81
C LEU A 35 -0.16 6.60 3.70
N TRP A 36 0.65 6.72 4.77
CA TRP A 36 0.84 5.61 5.71
C TRP A 36 -0.45 5.24 6.45
N ARG A 37 -1.25 6.24 6.86
CA ARG A 37 -2.54 6.01 7.51
C ARG A 37 -3.51 5.28 6.59
N ALA A 38 -3.58 5.69 5.32
CA ALA A 38 -4.45 5.08 4.33
C ALA A 38 -4.05 3.62 4.09
N TRP A 39 -2.77 3.35 3.85
CA TRP A 39 -2.25 2.00 3.69
C TRP A 39 -2.49 1.11 4.93
N PHE A 40 -2.27 1.64 6.13
CA PHE A 40 -2.56 0.90 7.36
C PHE A 40 -4.06 0.62 7.52
N GLY A 41 -4.93 1.54 7.07
CA GLY A 41 -6.37 1.35 6.99
C GLY A 41 -6.72 0.15 6.09
N VAL A 42 -6.20 0.12 4.86
CA VAL A 42 -6.35 -1.00 3.92
C VAL A 42 -5.99 -2.33 4.58
N LEU A 43 -4.80 -2.43 5.17
CA LEU A 43 -4.31 -3.65 5.82
C LEU A 43 -5.17 -4.07 7.02
N THR A 44 -5.61 -3.12 7.83
CA THR A 44 -6.43 -3.38 9.03
C THR A 44 -7.79 -3.92 8.65
N HIS A 45 -8.50 -3.21 7.75
CA HIS A 45 -9.84 -3.58 7.32
C HIS A 45 -9.83 -4.88 6.51
N TYR A 46 -8.76 -5.16 5.75
CA TYR A 46 -8.56 -6.48 5.12
C TYR A 46 -8.54 -7.62 6.14
N VAL A 47 -7.71 -7.51 7.19
CA VAL A 47 -7.62 -8.58 8.21
C VAL A 47 -8.93 -8.71 9.00
N ASN A 48 -9.63 -7.61 9.26
CA ASN A 48 -10.93 -7.62 9.92
C ASN A 48 -12.01 -8.28 9.04
N ALA A 49 -12.06 -7.96 7.75
CA ALA A 49 -12.98 -8.57 6.80
C ALA A 49 -12.79 -10.10 6.74
N VAL A 50 -11.54 -10.56 6.62
CA VAL A 50 -11.22 -12.01 6.67
C VAL A 50 -11.65 -12.63 7.99
N SER A 51 -11.41 -11.96 9.12
CA SER A 51 -11.82 -12.45 10.44
C SER A 51 -13.35 -12.53 10.58
N ALA A 52 -14.09 -11.55 10.06
CA ALA A 52 -15.56 -11.56 10.02
C ALA A 52 -16.09 -12.70 9.13
N LEU A 53 -15.59 -12.83 7.90
CA LEU A 53 -15.96 -13.91 6.98
C LEU A 53 -15.75 -15.28 7.63
N ARG A 54 -14.58 -15.51 8.23
CA ARG A 54 -14.27 -16.78 8.91
C ARG A 54 -15.22 -17.07 10.07
N ARG A 55 -15.59 -16.05 10.87
CA ARG A 55 -16.55 -16.21 11.97
C ARG A 55 -17.96 -16.51 11.47
N ALA A 56 -18.39 -15.91 10.36
CA ALA A 56 -19.66 -16.25 9.74
C ALA A 56 -19.68 -17.73 9.37
N THR A 57 -18.58 -18.25 8.80
CA THR A 57 -18.52 -19.60 8.23
C THR A 57 -17.80 -20.64 9.11
N SER A 58 -17.56 -20.37 10.40
CA SER A 58 -16.71 -21.25 11.24
C SER A 58 -17.39 -22.54 11.73
N CYS A 59 -18.69 -22.69 11.48
CA CYS A 59 -19.51 -23.79 12.00
C CYS A 59 -20.30 -24.48 10.89
N GLY A 60 -20.72 -25.73 11.13
CA GLY A 60 -21.60 -26.47 10.23
C GLY A 60 -20.97 -26.86 8.89
N ALA A 61 -21.80 -26.94 7.85
CA ALA A 61 -21.40 -27.35 6.49
C ALA A 61 -20.38 -26.39 5.84
N SER A 62 -20.36 -25.13 6.30
CA SER A 62 -19.51 -24.07 5.75
C SER A 62 -18.11 -24.00 6.36
N LYS A 63 -17.79 -24.87 7.33
CA LYS A 63 -16.46 -24.92 7.97
C LYS A 63 -15.32 -25.17 6.97
N GLY A 64 -15.54 -26.05 5.99
CA GLY A 64 -14.55 -26.32 4.94
C GLY A 64 -14.19 -25.08 4.12
N TRP A 65 -15.16 -24.19 3.90
CA TRP A 65 -14.92 -22.91 3.23
C TRP A 65 -14.05 -21.98 4.08
N SER A 66 -14.29 -21.90 5.40
CA SER A 66 -13.42 -21.13 6.32
C SER A 66 -11.97 -21.62 6.32
N ASP A 67 -11.76 -22.94 6.29
CA ASP A 67 -10.42 -23.52 6.26
C ASP A 67 -9.73 -23.25 4.92
N ASN A 68 -10.46 -23.33 3.80
CA ASN A 68 -9.97 -22.96 2.48
C ASN A 68 -9.59 -21.48 2.41
N LEU A 69 -10.43 -20.57 2.92
CA LEU A 69 -10.14 -19.13 2.98
C LEU A 69 -8.82 -18.84 3.71
N LYS A 70 -8.60 -19.52 4.84
CA LYS A 70 -7.34 -19.43 5.60
C LYS A 70 -6.15 -19.99 4.84
N ASN A 71 -6.34 -21.07 4.09
CA ASN A 71 -5.28 -21.68 3.29
C ASN A 71 -4.91 -20.80 2.10
N GLU A 72 -5.87 -20.22 1.39
CA GLU A 72 -5.66 -19.24 0.34
C GLU A 72 -4.83 -18.06 0.85
N GLN A 73 -5.23 -17.44 1.97
CA GLN A 73 -4.47 -16.33 2.58
C GLN A 73 -3.01 -16.69 2.90
N LYS A 74 -2.72 -17.96 3.21
CA LYS A 74 -1.36 -18.42 3.51
C LYS A 74 -0.55 -18.77 2.28
N GLN A 75 -1.20 -19.27 1.23
CA GLN A 75 -0.51 -19.77 0.04
C GLN A 75 -0.23 -18.64 -0.94
N ASP A 76 -1.20 -17.75 -1.12
CA ASP A 76 -1.10 -16.58 -1.96
C ASP A 76 -0.09 -15.57 -1.39
N GLU A 77 0.85 -15.14 -2.22
CA GLU A 77 1.93 -14.25 -1.82
C GLU A 77 1.43 -12.86 -1.41
N TRP A 78 0.43 -12.33 -2.12
CA TRP A 78 -0.11 -10.99 -1.90
C TRP A 78 -0.94 -10.95 -0.62
N LEU A 79 -1.82 -11.93 -0.45
CA LEU A 79 -2.64 -12.08 0.75
C LEU A 79 -1.79 -12.32 1.99
N ARG A 80 -0.75 -13.17 1.86
CA ARG A 80 0.18 -13.48 2.94
C ARG A 80 0.99 -12.26 3.32
N PHE A 81 1.55 -11.53 2.36
CA PHE A 81 2.30 -10.31 2.62
C PHE A 81 1.43 -9.29 3.38
N ALA A 82 0.22 -9.00 2.91
CA ALA A 82 -0.67 -8.04 3.56
C ALA A 82 -1.01 -8.44 5.01
N PHE A 83 -1.28 -9.73 5.25
CA PHE A 83 -1.54 -10.25 6.59
C PHE A 83 -0.34 -10.05 7.52
N GLN A 84 0.87 -10.38 7.05
CA GLN A 84 2.11 -10.24 7.84
C GLN A 84 2.48 -8.76 8.04
N ALA A 85 2.27 -7.91 7.03
CA ALA A 85 2.48 -6.46 7.10
C ALA A 85 1.61 -5.83 8.18
N ARG A 86 0.33 -6.21 8.24
CA ARG A 86 -0.59 -5.79 9.31
C ARG A 86 -0.10 -6.25 10.68
N ASP A 87 0.30 -7.51 10.80
CA ASP A 87 0.77 -8.08 12.07
C ASP A 87 2.01 -7.34 12.58
N ALA A 88 3.00 -7.12 11.72
CA ALA A 88 4.19 -6.35 12.05
C ALA A 88 3.87 -4.89 12.42
N ALA A 89 2.95 -4.24 11.72
CA ALA A 89 2.54 -2.87 12.04
C ALA A 89 1.87 -2.74 13.41
N ASN A 90 1.23 -3.79 13.93
CA ASN A 90 0.65 -3.80 15.28
C ASN A 90 1.66 -4.14 16.38
N HIS A 91 2.66 -4.98 16.07
CA HIS A 91 3.62 -5.47 17.06
C HIS A 91 4.91 -4.65 17.14
N VAL A 92 5.26 -3.95 16.08
CA VAL A 92 6.45 -3.12 16.02
C VAL A 92 6.03 -1.66 16.14
N PHE A 93 6.00 -1.16 17.38
CA PHE A 93 5.79 0.27 17.68
C PHE A 93 6.88 1.19 17.09
N GLU A 94 7.95 0.62 16.50
CA GLU A 94 9.20 1.31 16.15
C GLU A 94 9.83 0.84 14.82
N SER A 95 9.13 0.11 13.95
CA SER A 95 9.65 -0.09 12.59
C SER A 95 9.60 1.28 11.93
N LYS A 96 10.78 1.80 11.54
CA LYS A 96 10.91 3.09 10.87
C LYS A 96 9.97 3.09 9.67
N ARG A 97 8.80 3.72 9.84
CA ARG A 97 7.85 4.00 8.76
C ARG A 97 8.67 4.67 7.67
N HIS A 98 8.88 3.96 6.56
CA HIS A 98 9.73 4.47 5.50
C HIS A 98 8.85 5.14 4.47
N THR A 99 8.65 6.42 4.70
CA THR A 99 8.04 7.33 3.76
C THR A 99 9.13 8.25 3.28
N GLU A 100 9.30 8.37 1.97
CA GLU A 100 10.24 9.33 1.42
C GLU A 100 9.56 10.70 1.39
N PRO A 101 10.16 11.74 1.99
CA PRO A 101 9.67 13.10 1.85
C PRO A 101 9.83 13.53 0.40
N ARG A 102 9.08 14.57 0.00
CA ARG A 102 9.36 15.28 -1.25
C ARG A 102 10.84 15.61 -1.37
N ARG A 103 11.37 15.51 -2.57
CA ARG A 103 12.75 15.93 -2.86
C ARG A 103 12.90 16.45 -4.28
N ALA A 104 13.77 17.44 -4.43
CA ALA A 104 14.28 17.86 -5.72
C ALA A 104 15.68 17.24 -5.88
N SER A 105 15.98 16.70 -7.05
CA SER A 105 17.30 16.16 -7.36
C SER A 105 17.90 16.77 -8.62
N VAL A 106 19.22 16.92 -8.59
CA VAL A 106 20.06 17.25 -9.75
C VAL A 106 21.18 16.22 -9.80
N GLY A 107 21.05 15.25 -10.72
CA GLY A 107 21.93 14.08 -10.75
C GLY A 107 21.92 13.32 -9.42
N VAL A 108 23.09 13.20 -8.78
CA VAL A 108 23.25 12.47 -7.50
C VAL A 108 22.92 13.31 -6.26
N ILE A 109 22.67 14.62 -6.42
CA ILE A 109 22.36 15.53 -5.32
C ILE A 109 20.85 15.52 -5.10
N SER A 110 20.41 15.28 -3.87
CA SER A 110 18.99 15.25 -3.48
C SER A 110 18.74 16.23 -2.33
N MET A 111 17.65 16.98 -2.42
CA MET A 111 17.29 18.06 -1.50
C MET A 111 15.82 17.91 -1.09
N SER A 112 15.56 17.60 0.18
CA SER A 112 14.20 17.38 0.70
C SER A 112 13.63 18.52 1.54
N ASN A 113 14.47 19.46 1.97
CA ASN A 113 14.07 20.60 2.80
C ASN A 113 14.27 21.92 2.06
N ALA A 114 13.92 23.03 2.72
CA ALA A 114 14.28 24.36 2.25
C ALA A 114 15.81 24.47 2.09
N ALA A 115 16.27 24.75 0.88
CA ALA A 115 17.69 24.84 0.55
C ALA A 115 17.93 25.85 -0.58
N HIS A 116 18.99 26.63 -0.45
CA HIS A 116 19.57 27.41 -1.55
C HIS A 116 20.86 26.72 -1.99
N VAL A 117 20.88 26.22 -3.22
CA VAL A 117 22.01 25.43 -3.73
C VAL A 117 22.59 26.11 -4.95
N HIS A 118 23.89 26.40 -4.89
CA HIS A 118 24.64 26.86 -6.04
C HIS A 118 25.34 25.67 -6.69
N ILE A 119 25.05 25.45 -7.97
CA ILE A 119 25.65 24.38 -8.77
C ILE A 119 26.57 25.03 -9.80
N SER A 120 27.85 24.66 -9.73
CA SER A 120 28.87 25.05 -10.70
C SER A 120 29.28 23.83 -11.51
N ASP A 121 29.49 24.02 -12.82
CA ASP A 121 30.04 23.02 -13.73
C ASP A 121 29.29 21.67 -13.80
N TYR A 122 27.96 21.68 -13.63
CA TYR A 122 27.16 20.46 -13.86
C TYR A 122 27.26 20.06 -15.32
N THR A 123 27.69 18.83 -15.58
CA THR A 123 28.08 18.38 -16.91
C THR A 123 27.24 17.19 -17.34
N GLU A 124 26.60 17.29 -18.51
CA GLU A 124 25.94 16.17 -19.16
C GLU A 124 26.90 15.48 -20.13
N LEU A 125 26.97 14.14 -20.02
CA LEU A 125 27.78 13.30 -20.91
C LEU A 125 26.87 12.60 -21.92
N ASP A 126 27.33 12.42 -23.16
CA ASP A 126 26.68 11.55 -24.12
C ASP A 126 26.96 10.06 -23.83
N HIS A 127 26.40 9.19 -24.66
CA HIS A 127 26.58 7.74 -24.60
C HIS A 127 28.02 7.28 -24.89
N GLU A 128 28.87 8.15 -25.43
CA GLU A 128 30.30 7.91 -25.68
C GLU A 128 31.18 8.48 -24.54
N GLY A 129 30.58 9.16 -23.56
CA GLY A 129 31.26 9.77 -22.41
C GLY A 129 31.83 11.17 -22.68
N ASN A 130 31.48 11.80 -23.81
CA ASN A 130 31.91 13.16 -24.11
C ASN A 130 31.01 14.20 -23.43
N VAL A 131 31.59 15.34 -23.08
CA VAL A 131 30.85 16.48 -22.52
C VAL A 131 29.99 17.13 -23.59
N VAL A 132 28.67 17.08 -23.42
CA VAL A 132 27.69 17.67 -24.35
C VAL A 132 27.35 19.09 -23.90
N THR A 133 27.02 19.27 -22.62
CA THR A 133 26.55 20.55 -22.11
C THR A 133 27.04 20.78 -20.68
N ARG A 134 27.36 22.03 -20.35
CA ARG A 134 27.63 22.48 -18.99
C ARG A 134 26.58 23.48 -18.53
N TYR A 135 26.09 23.27 -17.32
CA TYR A 135 25.12 24.13 -16.67
C TYR A 135 25.70 24.67 -15.38
N SER A 136 25.34 25.91 -15.06
CA SER A 136 25.69 26.53 -13.79
C SER A 136 24.59 27.49 -13.40
N GLY A 137 24.34 27.61 -12.11
CA GLY A 137 23.26 28.45 -11.61
C GLY A 137 22.97 28.17 -10.15
N ALA A 138 22.09 28.98 -9.57
CA ALA A 138 21.52 28.73 -8.26
C ALA A 138 20.13 28.12 -8.43
N LEU A 139 19.72 27.30 -7.48
CA LEU A 139 18.35 26.81 -7.35
C LEU A 139 17.91 26.91 -5.89
N ASP A 140 16.65 27.28 -5.72
CA ASP A 140 15.97 27.41 -4.45
C ASP A 140 14.91 26.33 -4.37
N VAL A 141 15.04 25.47 -3.37
CA VAL A 141 14.11 24.39 -3.09
C VAL A 141 13.36 24.73 -1.81
N ALA A 142 12.05 24.52 -1.81
CA ALA A 142 11.23 24.56 -0.61
C ALA A 142 10.37 23.28 -0.55
N ASP A 143 10.41 22.59 0.58
CA ASP A 143 9.67 21.32 0.77
C ASP A 143 9.93 20.29 -0.35
N GLY A 144 11.18 20.19 -0.80
CA GLY A 144 11.56 19.27 -1.86
C GLY A 144 11.05 19.62 -3.27
N ARG A 145 10.54 20.84 -3.50
CA ARG A 145 10.17 21.35 -4.83
C ARG A 145 11.03 22.52 -5.24
N TYR A 146 11.38 22.60 -6.52
CA TYR A 146 12.02 23.78 -7.10
C TYR A 146 11.04 24.96 -7.07
N THR A 147 11.48 26.04 -6.44
CA THR A 147 10.71 27.28 -6.34
C THR A 147 11.18 28.32 -7.35
N HIS A 148 12.47 28.65 -7.33
CA HIS A 148 13.10 29.58 -8.26
C HIS A 148 14.60 29.31 -8.42
N GLY A 149 15.25 30.04 -9.32
CA GLY A 149 16.69 29.89 -9.55
C GLY A 149 17.12 30.35 -10.93
N THR A 150 18.43 30.36 -11.15
CA THR A 150 19.06 30.53 -12.46
C THR A 150 19.48 29.20 -13.09
N PHE A 151 19.45 28.10 -12.32
CA PHE A 151 19.69 26.76 -12.84
C PHE A 151 18.50 26.27 -13.69
N PRO A 152 18.72 25.57 -14.82
CA PRO A 152 17.63 25.12 -15.70
C PRO A 152 16.64 24.19 -15.01
N ARG A 153 15.34 24.51 -15.08
CA ARG A 153 14.28 23.73 -14.41
C ARG A 153 14.14 22.32 -14.95
N ASP A 154 14.34 22.12 -16.26
CA ASP A 154 14.27 20.81 -16.92
C ASP A 154 15.36 19.83 -16.47
N LYS A 155 16.35 20.31 -15.71
CA LYS A 155 17.42 19.51 -15.09
C LYS A 155 17.18 19.19 -13.62
N VAL A 156 16.07 19.66 -13.06
CA VAL A 156 15.66 19.38 -11.69
C VAL A 156 14.53 18.37 -11.73
N GLU A 157 14.78 17.20 -11.15
CA GLU A 157 13.76 16.16 -10.98
C GLU A 157 13.07 16.37 -9.63
N GLU A 158 11.75 16.58 -9.64
CA GLU A 158 10.95 16.66 -8.41
C GLU A 158 10.32 15.29 -8.14
N HIS A 159 10.52 14.78 -6.93
CA HIS A 159 9.96 13.53 -6.45
C HIS A 159 8.92 13.86 -5.38
N GLU A 160 7.70 13.39 -5.58
CA GLU A 160 6.61 13.56 -4.62
C GLU A 160 6.76 12.62 -3.41
N HIS A 161 5.96 12.86 -2.37
CA HIS A 161 5.89 11.93 -1.26
C HIS A 161 5.46 10.55 -1.76
N GLN A 162 6.18 9.52 -1.34
CA GLN A 162 5.83 8.15 -1.68
C GLN A 162 5.87 7.21 -0.47
N LEU A 163 4.94 6.27 -0.48
CA LEU A 163 4.90 5.15 0.42
C LEU A 163 5.85 4.07 -0.11
N VAL A 164 6.90 3.74 0.63
CA VAL A 164 7.82 2.66 0.21
C VAL A 164 7.50 1.40 1.00
N LEU A 165 7.10 0.33 0.29
CA LEU A 165 6.91 -0.97 0.89
C LEU A 165 8.27 -1.66 1.06
N THR A 166 8.55 -2.12 2.27
CA THR A 166 9.78 -2.84 2.60
C THR A 166 9.46 -4.26 3.05
N GLU A 167 10.49 -5.09 3.14
CA GLU A 167 10.36 -6.41 3.76
C GLU A 167 9.81 -6.33 5.18
N VAL A 168 8.86 -7.21 5.46
CA VAL A 168 8.23 -7.32 6.77
C VAL A 168 8.85 -8.51 7.51
N LYS A 169 9.39 -8.25 8.71
CA LYS A 169 9.94 -9.30 9.59
C LYS A 169 8.97 -9.58 10.72
N THR A 170 8.46 -10.80 10.79
CA THR A 170 7.64 -11.30 11.90
C THR A 170 8.31 -12.49 12.57
N ARG A 171 7.70 -13.03 13.62
CA ARG A 171 8.18 -14.27 14.26
C ARG A 171 8.17 -15.46 13.30
N SER A 172 7.37 -15.41 12.25
CA SER A 172 7.19 -16.50 11.29
C SER A 172 8.14 -16.44 10.08
N GLY A 173 8.86 -15.33 9.91
CA GLY A 173 9.84 -15.17 8.83
C GLY A 173 9.93 -13.74 8.30
N THR A 174 10.59 -13.62 7.15
CA THR A 174 10.69 -12.38 6.38
C THR A 174 9.79 -12.49 5.15
N TYR A 175 9.00 -11.46 4.89
CA TYR A 175 8.05 -11.40 3.78
C TYR A 175 8.33 -10.16 2.96
N ALA A 176 8.82 -10.35 1.73
CA ALA A 176 9.01 -9.26 0.79
C ALA A 176 7.66 -8.79 0.21
N PRO A 177 7.53 -7.50 -0.14
CA PRO A 177 6.42 -7.04 -0.97
C PRO A 177 6.35 -7.84 -2.27
N PRO A 178 5.15 -8.24 -2.73
CA PRO A 178 4.98 -8.91 -4.01
C PRO A 178 5.63 -8.12 -5.14
N LYS A 179 6.25 -8.83 -6.09
CA LYS A 179 6.88 -8.20 -7.25
C LYS A 179 5.80 -7.62 -8.17
N THR A 180 5.91 -6.33 -8.42
CA THR A 180 5.08 -5.55 -9.35
C THR A 180 5.97 -4.81 -10.33
N GLU A 181 5.42 -4.36 -11.45
CA GLU A 181 6.13 -3.43 -12.34
C GLU A 181 6.24 -2.03 -11.71
N SER A 182 5.25 -1.68 -10.88
CA SER A 182 5.20 -0.42 -10.14
C SER A 182 6.05 -0.43 -8.87
N THR A 183 6.43 0.76 -8.41
CA THR A 183 7.15 0.99 -7.16
C THR A 183 6.40 2.00 -6.28
N GLY A 184 6.84 2.16 -5.03
CA GLY A 184 6.32 3.19 -4.13
C GLY A 184 4.81 3.06 -3.85
N THR A 185 4.10 4.19 -3.84
CA THR A 185 2.65 4.24 -3.56
C THR A 185 1.85 3.41 -4.56
N GLN A 186 2.26 3.38 -5.83
CA GLN A 186 1.56 2.64 -6.88
C GLN A 186 1.59 1.12 -6.64
N GLN A 187 2.71 0.59 -6.15
CA GLN A 187 2.80 -0.82 -5.73
C GLN A 187 1.80 -1.13 -4.60
N ALA A 188 1.66 -0.22 -3.62
CA ALA A 188 0.71 -0.41 -2.54
C ALA A 188 -0.75 -0.36 -3.02
N ILE A 189 -1.06 0.52 -3.97
CA ILE A 189 -2.38 0.59 -4.63
C ILE A 189 -2.67 -0.71 -5.39
N GLU A 190 -1.71 -1.23 -6.15
CA GLU A 190 -1.87 -2.52 -6.85
C GLU A 190 -2.16 -3.66 -5.89
N ILE A 191 -1.37 -3.78 -4.82
CA ILE A 191 -1.60 -4.79 -3.79
C ILE A 191 -2.98 -4.61 -3.18
N GLY A 192 -3.35 -3.39 -2.82
CA GLY A 192 -4.64 -3.09 -2.23
C GLY A 192 -5.83 -3.44 -3.14
N ASN A 193 -5.77 -3.13 -4.43
CA ASN A 193 -6.79 -3.51 -5.40
C ASN A 193 -6.95 -5.03 -5.48
N TYR A 194 -5.84 -5.77 -5.49
CA TYR A 194 -5.89 -7.23 -5.43
C TYR A 194 -6.60 -7.75 -4.18
N LEU A 195 -6.30 -7.17 -3.01
CA LEU A 195 -6.98 -7.52 -1.75
C LEU A 195 -8.49 -7.24 -1.83
N LEU A 196 -8.87 -6.07 -2.36
CA LEU A 196 -10.26 -5.65 -2.48
C LEU A 196 -11.06 -6.60 -3.39
N ASP A 197 -10.51 -6.93 -4.55
CA ASP A 197 -11.17 -7.82 -5.51
C ASP A 197 -11.32 -9.24 -4.94
N TRP A 198 -10.28 -9.76 -4.30
CA TRP A 198 -10.35 -11.05 -3.62
C TRP A 198 -11.39 -11.03 -2.49
N LEU A 199 -11.43 -9.98 -1.65
CA LEU A 199 -12.42 -9.85 -0.59
C LEU A 199 -13.86 -9.79 -1.11
N ARG A 200 -14.10 -9.05 -2.19
CA ARG A 200 -15.42 -8.98 -2.85
C ARG A 200 -15.86 -10.34 -3.35
N GLN A 201 -14.96 -11.09 -3.98
CA GLN A 201 -15.24 -12.46 -4.40
C GLN A 201 -15.61 -13.34 -3.20
N LYS A 202 -14.82 -13.31 -2.12
CA LYS A 202 -15.08 -14.14 -0.93
C LYS A 202 -16.33 -13.76 -0.18
N LEU A 203 -16.67 -12.48 -0.15
CA LEU A 203 -17.92 -12.01 0.41
C LEU A 203 -19.13 -12.52 -0.38
N PHE A 204 -19.06 -12.45 -1.72
CA PHE A 204 -20.09 -13.01 -2.58
C PHE A 204 -20.26 -14.53 -2.39
N GLU A 205 -19.16 -15.28 -2.31
CA GLU A 205 -19.18 -16.72 -2.00
C GLU A 205 -19.86 -16.99 -0.65
N ALA A 206 -19.53 -16.23 0.41
CA ALA A 206 -20.10 -16.40 1.74
C ALA A 206 -21.61 -16.06 1.79
N GLN A 207 -22.04 -15.01 1.08
CA GLN A 207 -23.45 -14.66 0.94
C GLN A 207 -24.25 -15.79 0.26
N ASN A 208 -23.71 -16.37 -0.82
CA ASN A 208 -24.33 -17.50 -1.50
C ASN A 208 -24.45 -18.73 -0.60
N LEU A 209 -23.43 -19.04 0.21
CA LEU A 209 -23.49 -20.13 1.18
C LEU A 209 -24.59 -19.90 2.22
N ALA A 210 -24.68 -18.68 2.76
CA ALA A 210 -25.72 -18.33 3.73
C ALA A 210 -27.14 -18.48 3.14
N GLU A 211 -27.34 -18.07 1.88
CA GLU A 211 -28.62 -18.24 1.20
C GLU A 211 -28.98 -19.71 0.97
N GLN A 212 -28.01 -20.54 0.58
CA GLN A 212 -28.23 -21.99 0.39
C GLN A 212 -28.61 -22.68 1.71
N ASP A 213 -27.95 -22.33 2.80
CA ASP A 213 -28.26 -22.87 4.13
C ASP A 213 -29.66 -22.44 4.60
N ARG A 214 -30.06 -21.18 4.34
CA ARG A 214 -31.45 -20.73 4.60
C ARG A 214 -32.48 -21.51 3.81
N LYS A 215 -32.21 -21.82 2.53
CA LYS A 215 -33.13 -22.58 1.67
C LYS A 215 -33.29 -24.03 2.11
N LYS A 216 -32.24 -24.66 2.65
CA LYS A 216 -32.27 -26.04 3.15
C LYS A 216 -33.01 -26.20 4.49
N ASN A 217 -33.04 -25.14 5.29
CA ASN A 217 -33.65 -25.14 6.63
C ASN A 217 -35.11 -24.61 6.66
N ARG A 218 -35.68 -24.25 5.50
CA ARG A 218 -37.09 -23.91 5.31
C ARG A 218 -37.85 -25.11 4.77
#